data_AF-A0A317SFS1-F1
#
_entry.id   AF-A0A317SFS1-F1
#
_cell.length_a   1.000
_cell.length_b   1.000
_cell.length_c   1.000
_cell.angle_alpha   90.00
_cell.angle_beta   90.00
_cell.angle_gamma   90.00
#
_symmetry.space_group_name_H-M   'P 1'
#
loop_
_entity.id
_entity.type
_entity.pdbx_description
1 polymer ?
#
loop_
_entity_poly.entity_id
_entity_poly.type
_entity_poly.pdbx_seq_one_letter_code
_entity_poly.pdbx_strand_id
1 'polypeptide(L)'
;MVSSISRSIPSSAPPRPPPPHYQTFLTPILHRRFARACLVGFATCYAESFVISNKSSLFWAIFPLGWTGFKAIILFFLSVFPILILRISQLHVGARSYATVFHAMKTYMGSFSTYSTLLTYSFASLVFAFLYLWSGSKDDRLGLIIEGKSYERPRLNERFLYMIFFAYYTGFVQAVLHLYEDRGRLQLPHLYLSPKAAFKKKLVEVPSGALHMALISACTAPFAYMPFRGVIWHYTLVTAKAFYWLNRSSTLPSFPVGAGMFIRSLWLSFLIGVMWQISNIAFDVYFTQKPLSADGKTISEKSPDPNGTLVTGLKASQAPLTQVCSCATGLVNAC
;
A
#
# COMPACT_ATOMS: atom_id res chain seq x y z
N MET A 1 -46.62 74.77 3.55
CA MET A 1 -45.65 74.02 2.73
C MET A 1 -45.07 72.91 3.58
N VAL A 2 -45.54 71.67 3.40
CA VAL A 2 -45.02 70.50 4.12
C VAL A 2 -44.04 69.81 3.20
N SER A 3 -42.76 69.88 3.53
CA SER A 3 -41.69 69.18 2.80
C SER A 3 -41.78 67.69 3.12
N SER A 4 -42.17 66.90 2.11
CA SER A 4 -42.17 65.45 2.16
C SER A 4 -40.73 64.96 2.00
N ILE A 5 -40.08 64.62 3.13
CA ILE A 5 -38.79 63.94 3.12
C ILE A 5 -39.05 62.47 2.78
N SER A 6 -38.95 62.15 1.49
CA SER A 6 -38.89 60.77 1.02
C SER A 6 -37.66 60.08 1.62
N ARG A 7 -37.87 59.24 2.63
CA ARG A 7 -36.84 58.29 3.10
C ARG A 7 -36.66 57.24 2.00
N SER A 8 -35.71 57.48 1.11
CA SER A 8 -35.20 56.44 0.23
C SER A 8 -34.54 55.37 1.10
N ILE A 9 -35.26 54.25 1.29
CA ILE A 9 -34.67 53.04 1.87
C ILE A 9 -33.56 52.63 0.89
N PRO A 10 -32.29 52.52 1.32
CA PRO A 10 -31.23 52.08 0.45
C PRO A 10 -31.60 50.69 -0.08
N SER A 11 -31.59 50.55 -1.41
CA SER A 11 -31.76 49.27 -2.11
C SER A 11 -30.89 48.22 -1.42
N SER A 12 -31.50 47.10 -1.00
CA SER A 12 -30.78 45.98 -0.39
C SER A 12 -29.65 45.57 -1.33
N ALA A 13 -28.41 45.70 -0.87
CA ALA A 13 -27.24 45.29 -1.64
C ALA A 13 -27.47 43.86 -2.17
N PRO A 14 -27.10 43.57 -3.44
CA PRO A 14 -27.28 42.24 -4.00
C PRO A 14 -26.65 41.19 -3.07
N PRO A 15 -27.31 40.05 -2.83
CA PRO A 15 -26.83 39.05 -1.91
C PRO A 15 -25.41 38.65 -2.30
N ARG A 16 -24.47 38.78 -1.36
CA ARG A 16 -23.07 38.43 -1.58
C ARG A 16 -23.02 36.98 -2.09
N PRO A 17 -22.27 36.68 -3.17
CA PRO A 17 -22.16 35.31 -3.65
C PRO A 17 -21.68 34.38 -2.51
N PRO A 18 -22.19 33.14 -2.45
CA PRO A 18 -21.80 32.22 -1.39
C PRO A 18 -20.28 31.99 -1.43
N PRO A 19 -19.60 31.92 -0.27
CA PRO A 19 -18.17 31.74 -0.24
C PRO A 19 -17.80 30.39 -0.88
N PRO A 20 -16.70 30.32 -1.65
CA PRO A 20 -16.30 29.08 -2.28
C PRO A 20 -15.93 28.04 -1.22
N HIS A 21 -16.35 26.81 -1.47
CA HIS A 21 -16.19 25.71 -0.52
C HIS A 21 -14.72 25.32 -0.34
N TYR A 22 -14.31 25.08 0.91
CA TYR A 22 -12.93 24.74 1.26
C TYR A 22 -12.36 23.56 0.46
N GLN A 23 -13.18 22.53 0.16
CA GLN A 23 -12.73 21.35 -0.57
C GLN A 23 -12.25 21.66 -1.99
N THR A 24 -12.79 22.69 -2.64
CA THR A 24 -12.38 23.10 -3.99
C THR A 24 -10.89 23.46 -4.04
N PHE A 25 -10.35 24.04 -2.97
CA PHE A 25 -8.94 24.38 -2.86
C PHE A 25 -8.10 23.26 -2.26
N LEU A 26 -8.69 22.42 -1.40
CA LEU A 26 -7.99 21.32 -0.74
C LEU A 26 -7.72 20.14 -1.67
N THR A 27 -8.72 19.70 -2.45
CA THR A 27 -8.65 18.55 -3.36
C THR A 27 -7.44 18.57 -4.30
N PRO A 28 -7.12 19.65 -5.04
CA PRO A 28 -5.94 19.67 -5.91
C PRO A 28 -4.61 19.55 -5.14
N ILE A 29 -4.54 20.06 -3.91
CA ILE A 29 -3.34 19.92 -3.05
C ILE A 29 -3.17 18.45 -2.65
N LEU A 30 -4.26 17.79 -2.25
CA LEU A 30 -4.25 16.37 -1.90
C LEU A 30 -3.90 15.48 -3.10
N HIS A 31 -4.46 15.75 -4.28
CA HIS A 31 -4.08 15.02 -5.50
C HIS A 31 -2.60 15.17 -5.82
N ARG A 32 -2.02 16.37 -5.66
CA ARG A 32 -0.58 16.57 -5.87
C ARG A 32 0.27 15.79 -4.85
N ARG A 33 -0.16 15.73 -3.60
CA ARG A 33 0.50 14.93 -2.54
C ARG A 33 0.43 13.44 -2.84
N PHE A 34 -0.75 12.97 -3.24
CA PHE A 34 -0.96 11.59 -3.65
C PHE A 34 -0.13 11.22 -4.88
N ALA A 35 -0.12 12.06 -5.92
CA ALA A 35 0.69 11.85 -7.11
C ALA A 35 2.20 11.76 -6.79
N ARG A 36 2.69 12.56 -5.83
CA ARG A 36 4.08 12.47 -5.35
C ARG A 36 4.35 11.16 -4.60
N ALA A 37 3.41 10.71 -3.77
CA ALA A 37 3.53 9.41 -3.10
C ALA A 37 3.52 8.25 -4.12
N CYS A 38 2.63 8.30 -5.11
CA CYS A 38 2.58 7.36 -6.22
C CYS A 38 3.89 7.35 -7.03
N LEU A 39 4.50 8.50 -7.28
CA LEU A 39 5.78 8.60 -7.99
C LEU A 39 6.91 7.89 -7.21
N VAL A 40 6.97 8.09 -5.89
CA VAL A 40 7.95 7.37 -5.04
C VAL A 40 7.67 5.87 -5.02
N GLY A 41 6.40 5.47 -4.93
CA GLY A 41 5.99 4.07 -5.02
C GLY A 41 6.39 3.43 -6.35
N PHE A 42 6.11 4.11 -7.47
CA PHE A 42 6.50 3.65 -8.81
C PHE A 42 8.02 3.54 -8.98
N ALA A 43 8.78 4.52 -8.49
CA ALA A 43 10.25 4.46 -8.49
C ALA A 43 10.77 3.26 -7.70
N THR A 44 10.12 2.92 -6.58
CA THR A 44 10.45 1.74 -5.78
C THR A 44 10.13 0.44 -6.54
N CYS A 45 8.94 0.34 -7.15
CA CYS A 45 8.58 -0.79 -7.99
C CYS A 45 9.54 -0.98 -9.18
N TYR A 46 10.05 0.12 -9.75
CA TYR A 46 11.03 0.06 -10.84
C TYR A 46 12.40 -0.45 -10.36
N ALA A 47 12.85 0.00 -9.18
CA ALA A 47 14.08 -0.51 -8.59
C ALA A 47 13.97 -2.01 -8.27
N GLU A 48 12.84 -2.44 -7.71
CA GLU A 48 12.60 -3.85 -7.41
C GLU A 48 12.41 -4.70 -8.66
N SER A 49 11.71 -4.19 -9.67
CA SER A 49 11.57 -4.91 -10.94
C SER A 49 12.93 -5.15 -11.60
N PHE A 50 13.88 -4.22 -11.45
CA PHE A 50 15.25 -4.40 -11.88
C PHE A 50 15.99 -5.46 -11.06
N VAL A 51 15.79 -5.49 -9.73
CA VAL A 51 16.41 -6.47 -8.83
C VAL A 51 15.95 -7.90 -9.14
N ILE A 52 14.65 -8.10 -9.45
CA ILE A 52 14.11 -9.42 -9.75
C ILE A 52 14.35 -9.86 -11.20
N SER A 53 14.65 -8.93 -12.12
CA SER A 53 14.81 -9.25 -13.53
C SER A 53 16.05 -10.10 -13.81
N ASN A 54 15.92 -11.03 -14.75
CA ASN A 54 17.05 -11.79 -15.26
C ASN A 54 18.01 -10.85 -16.00
N LYS A 55 19.29 -10.89 -15.62
CA LYS A 55 20.35 -9.98 -16.08
C LYS A 55 21.04 -10.45 -17.37
N SER A 56 20.45 -11.40 -18.09
CA SER A 56 21.00 -11.94 -19.35
C SER A 56 21.32 -10.86 -20.40
N SER A 57 20.61 -9.73 -20.38
CA SER A 57 21.02 -8.52 -21.10
C SER A 57 20.82 -7.28 -20.24
N LEU A 58 21.93 -6.67 -19.82
CA LEU A 58 21.90 -5.48 -18.96
C LEU A 58 21.18 -4.29 -19.61
N PHE A 59 21.27 -4.16 -20.94
CA PHE A 59 20.58 -3.11 -21.68
C PHE A 59 19.06 -3.19 -21.51
N TRP A 60 18.45 -4.35 -21.79
CA TRP A 60 17.00 -4.55 -21.64
C TRP A 60 16.54 -4.63 -20.18
N ALA A 61 17.44 -4.97 -19.27
CA ALA A 61 17.16 -4.93 -17.85
C ALA A 61 17.00 -3.49 -17.34
N ILE A 62 17.76 -2.52 -17.86
CA ILE A 62 17.71 -1.12 -17.42
C ILE A 62 16.73 -0.28 -18.25
N PHE A 63 16.47 -0.66 -19.50
CA PHE A 63 15.65 0.14 -20.40
C PHE A 63 14.18 0.21 -19.94
N PRO A 64 13.59 1.41 -19.81
CA PRO A 64 12.24 1.57 -19.26
C PRO A 64 11.13 1.03 -20.18
N LEU A 65 11.37 0.88 -21.48
CA LEU A 65 10.44 0.17 -22.38
C LEU A 65 10.74 -1.34 -22.48
N GLY A 66 11.71 -1.85 -21.71
CA GLY A 66 12.04 -3.26 -21.65
C GLY A 66 11.11 -4.05 -20.73
N TRP A 67 11.41 -5.35 -20.57
CA TRP A 67 10.69 -6.26 -19.67
C TRP A 67 10.65 -5.76 -18.23
N THR A 68 11.71 -5.07 -17.77
CA THR A 68 11.76 -4.47 -16.44
C THR A 68 10.72 -3.37 -16.23
N GLY A 69 10.49 -2.53 -17.25
CA GLY A 69 9.46 -1.49 -17.20
C GLY A 69 8.05 -2.06 -17.16
N PHE A 70 7.78 -3.09 -17.98
CA PHE A 70 6.50 -3.79 -17.95
C PHE A 70 6.22 -4.42 -16.57
N LYS A 71 7.20 -5.09 -15.96
CA LYS A 71 7.08 -5.61 -14.58
C LYS A 71 6.83 -4.49 -13.57
N ALA A 72 7.52 -3.36 -13.69
CA ALA A 72 7.33 -2.21 -12.81
C ALA A 72 5.90 -1.68 -12.87
N ILE A 73 5.32 -1.59 -14.08
CA ILE A 73 3.92 -1.17 -14.28
C ILE A 73 2.96 -2.14 -13.60
N ILE A 74 3.13 -3.46 -13.81
CA ILE A 74 2.30 -4.47 -13.15
C ILE A 74 2.42 -4.38 -11.62
N LEU A 75 3.65 -4.33 -11.09
CA LEU A 75 3.89 -4.19 -9.65
C LEU A 75 3.24 -2.93 -9.09
N PHE A 76 3.36 -1.80 -9.79
CA PHE A 76 2.76 -0.57 -9.33
C PHE A 76 1.23 -0.64 -9.31
N PHE A 77 0.59 -1.02 -10.42
CA PHE A 77 -0.87 -0.99 -10.52
C PHE A 77 -1.58 -2.08 -9.73
N LEU A 78 -0.97 -3.26 -9.57
CA LEU A 78 -1.61 -4.40 -8.91
C LEU A 78 -1.10 -4.66 -7.48
N SER A 79 0.04 -4.09 -7.07
CA SER A 79 0.59 -4.26 -5.71
C SER A 79 0.54 -2.96 -4.91
N VAL A 80 1.27 -1.92 -5.33
CA VAL A 80 1.43 -0.69 -4.53
C VAL A 80 0.22 0.24 -4.59
N PHE A 81 -0.33 0.47 -5.79
CA PHE A 81 -1.44 1.40 -5.98
C PHE A 81 -2.69 1.00 -5.19
N PRO A 82 -3.14 -0.27 -5.17
CA PRO A 82 -4.27 -0.70 -4.34
C PRO A 82 -4.04 -0.45 -2.84
N ILE A 83 -2.82 -0.64 -2.35
CA ILE A 83 -2.46 -0.36 -0.95
C ILE A 83 -2.56 1.14 -0.66
N LEU A 84 -2.10 2.00 -1.57
CA LEU A 84 -2.24 3.46 -1.40
C LEU A 84 -3.71 3.92 -1.42
N ILE A 85 -4.54 3.33 -2.27
CA ILE A 85 -6.00 3.57 -2.27
C ILE A 85 -6.63 3.11 -0.95
N LEU A 86 -6.22 1.94 -0.46
CA LEU A 86 -6.66 1.43 0.84
C LEU A 86 -6.27 2.37 1.99
N ARG A 87 -5.10 3.01 1.92
CA ARG A 87 -4.73 4.04 2.92
C ARG A 87 -5.63 5.27 2.86
N ILE A 88 -6.03 5.71 1.67
CA ILE A 88 -6.96 6.85 1.53
C ILE A 88 -8.33 6.48 2.09
N SER A 89 -8.84 5.28 1.79
CA SER A 89 -10.17 4.87 2.26
C SER A 89 -10.23 4.66 3.77
N GLN A 90 -9.12 4.29 4.39
CA GLN A 90 -9.00 4.05 5.84
C GLN A 90 -8.43 5.26 6.62
N LEU A 91 -8.31 6.41 5.97
CA LEU A 91 -7.62 7.57 6.52
C LEU A 91 -8.36 8.18 7.71
N HIS A 92 -7.66 8.37 8.82
CA HIS A 92 -8.19 9.08 9.99
C HIS A 92 -7.07 9.72 10.82
N VAL A 93 -7.40 10.74 11.64
CA VAL A 93 -6.42 11.55 12.40
C VAL A 93 -6.38 11.18 13.89
N GLY A 94 -7.51 10.76 14.45
CA GLY A 94 -7.63 10.38 15.87
C GLY A 94 -7.28 8.92 16.16
N ALA A 95 -6.84 8.63 17.39
CA ALA A 95 -6.77 7.26 17.87
C ALA A 95 -8.19 6.69 18.05
N ARG A 96 -8.41 5.45 17.64
CA ARG A 96 -9.67 4.75 17.94
C ARG A 96 -9.62 4.24 19.38
N SER A 97 -10.37 4.88 20.26
CA SER A 97 -10.50 4.43 21.65
C SER A 97 -11.50 3.27 21.73
N TYR A 98 -11.00 2.07 21.98
CA TYR A 98 -11.83 0.91 22.33
C TYR A 98 -11.78 0.67 23.82
N ALA A 99 -12.94 0.38 24.43
CA ALA A 99 -13.02 0.13 25.88
C ALA A 99 -12.24 -1.12 26.32
N THR A 100 -12.13 -2.14 25.45
CA THR A 100 -11.38 -3.38 25.70
C THR A 100 -10.76 -3.95 24.42
N VAL A 101 -9.71 -4.76 24.56
CA VAL A 101 -9.04 -5.45 23.45
C VAL A 101 -9.98 -6.43 22.73
N PHE A 102 -10.84 -7.13 23.48
CA PHE A 102 -11.83 -8.04 22.92
C PHE A 102 -12.87 -7.30 22.08
N HIS A 103 -13.34 -6.14 22.54
CA HIS A 103 -14.24 -5.30 21.78
C HIS A 103 -13.58 -4.81 20.49
N ALA A 104 -12.32 -4.37 20.55
CA ALA A 104 -11.55 -4.00 19.36
C ALA A 104 -11.47 -5.16 18.37
N MET A 105 -11.07 -6.35 18.82
CA MET A 105 -10.95 -7.55 17.98
C MET A 105 -12.27 -7.92 17.30
N LYS A 106 -13.39 -7.94 18.04
CA LYS A 106 -14.72 -8.24 17.49
C LYS A 106 -15.13 -7.21 16.43
N THR A 107 -14.86 -5.93 16.67
CA THR A 107 -15.13 -4.87 15.68
C THR A 107 -14.26 -5.03 14.43
N TYR A 108 -12.99 -5.41 14.57
CA TYR A 108 -12.11 -5.66 13.43
C TYR A 108 -12.52 -6.90 12.63
N MET A 109 -12.89 -8.01 13.27
CA MET A 109 -13.29 -9.25 12.57
C MET A 109 -14.53 -9.09 11.68
N GLY A 110 -15.42 -8.16 11.99
CA GLY A 110 -16.65 -7.92 11.22
C GLY A 110 -16.57 -6.78 10.19
N SER A 111 -15.48 -6.01 10.17
CA SER A 111 -15.41 -4.80 9.35
C SER A 111 -15.04 -5.10 7.90
N PHE A 112 -15.78 -4.52 6.96
CA PHE A 112 -15.43 -4.53 5.53
C PHE A 112 -14.01 -4.01 5.29
N SER A 113 -13.57 -3.04 6.10
CA SER A 113 -12.21 -2.48 6.09
C SER A 113 -11.15 -3.56 6.29
N THR A 114 -11.37 -4.48 7.23
CA THR A 114 -10.44 -5.56 7.57
C THR A 114 -10.32 -6.57 6.42
N TYR A 115 -11.45 -7.00 5.86
CA TYR A 115 -11.45 -7.92 4.73
C TYR A 115 -10.80 -7.29 3.49
N SER A 116 -11.08 -6.01 3.23
CA SER A 116 -10.41 -5.26 2.16
C SER A 116 -8.90 -5.22 2.37
N THR A 117 -8.40 -4.97 3.58
CA THR A 117 -6.96 -5.01 3.88
C THR A 117 -6.36 -6.39 3.64
N LEU A 118 -6.98 -7.44 4.17
CA LEU A 118 -6.49 -8.81 4.01
C LEU A 118 -6.42 -9.20 2.52
N LEU A 119 -7.47 -8.93 1.76
CA LEU A 119 -7.53 -9.25 0.34
C LEU A 119 -6.51 -8.43 -0.46
N THR A 120 -6.41 -7.13 -0.23
CA THR A 120 -5.48 -6.26 -0.96
C THR A 120 -4.03 -6.68 -0.75
N TYR A 121 -3.59 -6.90 0.49
CA TYR A 121 -2.22 -7.31 0.79
C TYR A 121 -1.89 -8.72 0.30
N SER A 122 -2.84 -9.66 0.43
CA SER A 122 -2.67 -11.03 -0.07
C SER A 122 -2.58 -11.07 -1.60
N PHE A 123 -3.44 -10.31 -2.29
CA PHE A 123 -3.37 -10.18 -3.75
C PHE A 123 -2.08 -9.50 -4.20
N ALA A 124 -1.69 -8.40 -3.54
CA ALA A 124 -0.49 -7.63 -3.86
C ALA A 124 0.80 -8.45 -3.72
N SER A 125 0.90 -9.31 -2.69
CA SER A 125 2.03 -10.22 -2.49
C SER A 125 2.05 -11.37 -3.50
N LEU A 126 0.88 -11.93 -3.83
CA LEU A 126 0.77 -12.96 -4.86
C LEU A 126 1.26 -12.45 -6.22
N VAL A 127 0.85 -11.25 -6.63
CA VAL A 127 1.33 -10.62 -7.88
C VAL A 127 2.85 -10.49 -7.89
N PHE A 128 3.43 -10.03 -6.78
CA PHE A 128 4.88 -9.95 -6.64
C PHE A 128 5.55 -11.32 -6.80
N ALA A 129 5.01 -12.34 -6.15
CA ALA A 129 5.54 -13.70 -6.23
C ALA A 129 5.42 -14.31 -7.63
N PHE A 130 4.33 -14.06 -8.35
CA PHE A 130 4.19 -14.48 -9.74
C PHE A 130 5.27 -13.85 -10.63
N LEU A 131 5.52 -12.55 -10.49
CA LEU A 131 6.57 -11.87 -11.26
C LEU A 131 7.97 -12.34 -10.85
N TYR A 132 8.20 -12.60 -9.56
CA TYR A 132 9.45 -13.16 -9.07
C TYR A 132 9.71 -14.56 -9.66
N LEU A 133 8.72 -15.45 -9.60
CA LEU A 133 8.83 -16.82 -10.12
C LEU A 133 8.96 -16.84 -11.65
N TRP A 134 8.26 -15.95 -12.35
CA TRP A 134 8.40 -15.80 -13.81
C TRP A 134 9.77 -15.24 -14.21
N SER A 135 10.42 -14.47 -13.33
CA SER A 135 11.75 -13.94 -13.60
C SER A 135 12.89 -14.93 -13.31
N GLY A 136 12.60 -16.07 -12.69
CA GLY A 136 13.60 -17.08 -12.31
C GLY A 136 14.28 -17.74 -13.52
N SER A 137 15.56 -18.13 -13.36
CA SER A 137 16.26 -18.93 -14.38
C SER A 137 15.80 -20.39 -14.34
N LYS A 138 16.05 -21.13 -15.42
CA LYS A 138 15.81 -22.59 -15.45
C LYS A 138 16.63 -23.32 -14.38
N ASP A 139 17.79 -22.78 -14.02
CA ASP A 139 18.68 -23.33 -12.98
C ASP A 139 18.07 -23.28 -11.57
N ASP A 140 17.16 -22.34 -11.33
CA ASP A 140 16.56 -22.15 -10.01
C ASP A 140 15.56 -23.25 -9.65
N ARG A 141 15.11 -24.04 -10.63
CA ARG A 141 14.10 -25.11 -10.47
C ARG A 141 12.87 -24.62 -9.68
N LEU A 142 12.44 -23.39 -9.95
CA LEU A 142 11.28 -22.74 -9.34
C LEU A 142 10.04 -22.77 -10.22
N GLY A 143 10.12 -23.32 -11.44
CA GLY A 143 8.96 -23.44 -12.34
C GLY A 143 7.87 -24.34 -11.75
N LEU A 144 6.62 -24.14 -12.18
CA LEU A 144 5.47 -24.96 -11.77
C LEU A 144 5.71 -26.45 -12.03
N ILE A 145 6.37 -26.76 -13.16
CA ILE A 145 6.66 -28.12 -13.60
C ILE A 145 8.16 -28.32 -13.59
N ILE A 146 8.59 -29.45 -13.03
CA ILE A 146 9.94 -29.96 -13.14
C ILE A 146 9.96 -30.87 -14.37
N GLU A 147 10.68 -30.44 -15.39
CA GLU A 147 11.03 -31.28 -16.53
C GLU A 147 11.92 -32.42 -16.03
N GLY A 148 11.45 -33.65 -16.20
CA GLY A 148 12.25 -34.84 -15.93
C GLY A 148 13.33 -35.00 -17.00
N LYS A 149 14.17 -36.02 -16.85
CA LYS A 149 15.05 -36.46 -17.96
C LYS A 149 14.19 -36.84 -19.18
N SER A 150 14.79 -36.96 -20.37
CA SER A 150 14.07 -37.24 -21.63
C SER A 150 13.13 -38.48 -21.58
N TYR A 151 13.35 -39.41 -20.65
CA TYR A 151 12.53 -40.61 -20.43
C TYR A 151 11.56 -40.51 -19.22
N GLU A 152 11.61 -39.44 -18.45
CA GLU A 152 10.77 -39.24 -17.26
C GLU A 152 9.61 -38.30 -17.55
N ARG A 153 8.44 -38.62 -17.00
CA ARG A 153 7.28 -37.71 -17.09
C ARG A 153 7.51 -36.47 -16.23
N PRO A 154 7.04 -35.30 -16.67
CA PRO A 154 7.11 -34.08 -15.88
C PRO A 154 6.38 -34.24 -14.55
N ARG A 155 6.90 -33.57 -13.51
CA ARG A 155 6.36 -33.61 -12.15
C ARG A 155 5.99 -32.22 -11.68
N LEU A 156 4.96 -32.13 -10.86
CA LEU A 156 4.57 -30.88 -10.20
C LEU A 156 5.66 -30.48 -9.18
N ASN A 157 6.00 -29.19 -9.16
CA ASN A 157 7.03 -28.67 -8.26
C ASN A 157 6.43 -28.16 -6.94
N GLU A 158 6.73 -28.83 -5.85
CA GLU A 158 6.28 -28.37 -4.54
C GLU A 158 6.93 -27.05 -4.09
N ARG A 159 8.14 -26.74 -4.56
CA ARG A 159 8.82 -25.47 -4.25
C ARG A 159 8.05 -24.28 -4.80
N PHE A 160 7.47 -24.41 -5.99
CA PHE A 160 6.60 -23.39 -6.58
C PHE A 160 5.36 -23.19 -5.70
N LEU A 161 4.67 -24.28 -5.32
CA LEU A 161 3.47 -24.21 -4.47
C LEU A 161 3.77 -23.56 -3.12
N TYR A 162 4.88 -23.94 -2.50
CA TYR A 162 5.32 -23.34 -1.25
C TYR A 162 5.59 -21.85 -1.41
N MET A 163 6.24 -21.39 -2.49
CA MET A 163 6.50 -19.97 -2.71
C MET A 163 5.21 -19.15 -2.92
N ILE A 164 4.23 -19.71 -3.62
CA ILE A 164 2.91 -19.08 -3.79
C ILE A 164 2.18 -18.97 -2.44
N PHE A 165 2.15 -20.07 -1.66
CA PHE A 165 1.58 -20.06 -0.32
C PHE A 165 2.31 -19.07 0.59
N PHE A 166 3.64 -19.08 0.56
CA PHE A 166 4.49 -18.21 1.34
C PHE A 166 4.21 -16.73 1.05
N ALA A 167 4.02 -16.38 -0.22
CA ALA A 167 3.66 -15.03 -0.63
C ALA A 167 2.29 -14.62 -0.08
N TYR A 168 1.28 -15.47 -0.25
CA TYR A 168 -0.05 -15.25 0.32
C TYR A 168 0.00 -15.05 1.84
N TYR A 169 0.72 -15.92 2.54
CA TYR A 169 0.92 -15.85 3.98
C TYR A 169 1.67 -14.57 4.41
N THR A 170 2.69 -14.16 3.65
CA THR A 170 3.40 -12.89 3.88
C THR A 170 2.45 -11.70 3.74
N GLY A 171 1.58 -11.70 2.73
CA GLY A 171 0.52 -10.71 2.59
C GLY A 171 -0.45 -10.70 3.77
N PHE A 172 -0.85 -11.87 4.25
CA PHE A 172 -1.69 -12.01 5.44
C PHE A 172 -1.04 -11.41 6.69
N VAL A 173 0.23 -11.76 6.96
CA VAL A 173 0.98 -11.21 8.11
C VAL A 173 1.07 -9.68 8.02
N GLN A 174 1.34 -9.15 6.83
CA GLN A 174 1.44 -7.70 6.59
C GLN A 174 0.10 -6.99 6.76
N ALA A 175 -1.01 -7.63 6.36
CA ALA A 175 -2.36 -7.11 6.60
C ALA A 175 -2.68 -7.05 8.09
N VAL A 176 -2.34 -8.09 8.85
CA VAL A 176 -2.53 -8.12 10.31
C VAL A 176 -1.76 -6.98 10.97
N LEU A 177 -0.52 -6.75 10.56
CA LEU A 177 0.29 -5.65 11.10
C LEU A 177 -0.18 -4.27 10.66
N HIS A 178 -0.67 -4.12 9.42
CA HIS A 178 -1.31 -2.89 8.98
C HIS A 178 -2.49 -2.51 9.89
N LEU A 179 -3.28 -3.50 10.30
CA LEU A 179 -4.40 -3.31 11.23
C LEU A 179 -3.94 -3.09 12.68
N TYR A 180 -2.92 -3.82 13.13
CA TYR A 180 -2.37 -3.71 14.48
C TYR A 180 -1.68 -2.37 14.75
N GLU A 181 -0.84 -1.92 13.82
CA GLU A 181 -0.15 -0.62 13.89
C GLU A 181 -1.08 0.55 13.54
N ASP A 182 -2.32 0.26 13.14
CA ASP A 182 -3.31 1.22 12.66
C ASP A 182 -2.72 2.16 11.59
N ARG A 183 -2.14 1.58 10.53
CA ARG A 183 -1.51 2.34 9.44
C ARG A 183 -2.49 3.22 8.67
N GLY A 184 -3.79 3.14 8.92
CA GLY A 184 -4.77 4.11 8.43
C GLY A 184 -4.69 5.46 9.16
N ARG A 185 -4.06 5.52 10.33
CA ARG A 185 -3.93 6.72 11.15
C ARG A 185 -2.78 7.60 10.68
N LEU A 186 -3.07 8.87 10.39
CA LEU A 186 -2.04 9.88 10.16
C LEU A 186 -1.60 10.49 11.48
N GLN A 187 -0.37 10.18 11.88
CA GLN A 187 0.28 10.82 13.03
C GLN A 187 0.91 12.14 12.60
N LEU A 188 0.39 13.24 13.13
CA LEU A 188 0.92 14.57 12.83
C LEU A 188 2.28 14.74 13.52
N PRO A 189 3.31 15.22 12.80
CA PRO A 189 4.63 15.41 13.38
C PRO A 189 4.62 16.64 14.29
N HIS A 190 5.23 16.50 15.47
CA HIS A 190 5.47 17.62 16.39
C HIS A 190 6.36 18.71 15.78
N LEU A 191 7.31 18.31 14.90
CA LEU A 191 8.20 19.21 14.17
C LEU A 191 8.03 19.03 12.66
N TYR A 192 7.70 20.12 11.97
CA TYR A 192 7.57 20.12 10.52
C TYR A 192 8.92 20.20 9.84
N LEU A 193 9.38 19.07 9.32
CA LEU A 193 10.59 18.96 8.51
C LEU A 193 10.25 19.11 7.02
N SER A 194 11.25 19.44 6.20
CA SER A 194 11.09 19.37 4.75
C SER A 194 10.79 17.91 4.34
N PRO A 195 9.96 17.68 3.29
CA PRO A 195 9.55 16.34 2.91
C PRO A 195 10.74 15.41 2.60
N LYS A 196 11.79 15.97 1.97
CA LYS A 196 13.01 15.22 1.66
C LYS A 196 13.77 14.81 2.92
N ALA A 197 13.87 15.70 3.93
CA ALA A 197 14.54 15.40 5.19
C ALA A 197 13.75 14.38 6.02
N ALA A 198 12.43 14.54 6.12
CA ALA A 198 11.55 13.60 6.81
C ALA A 198 11.60 12.20 6.16
N PHE A 199 11.56 12.14 4.83
CA PHE A 199 11.68 10.90 4.09
C PHE A 199 13.04 10.23 4.31
N LYS A 200 14.14 10.98 4.19
CA LYS A 200 15.50 10.44 4.41
C LYS A 200 15.67 9.87 5.82
N LYS A 201 15.14 10.55 6.83
CA LYS A 201 15.19 10.07 8.23
C LYS A 201 14.49 8.72 8.38
N LYS A 202 13.24 8.61 7.89
CA LYS A 202 12.45 7.37 7.96
C LYS A 202 12.99 6.25 7.06
N LEU A 203 13.65 6.59 5.95
CA LEU A 203 14.19 5.63 5.00
C LEU A 203 15.28 4.74 5.63
N VAL A 204 16.03 5.25 6.61
CA VAL A 204 17.10 4.50 7.29
C VAL A 204 16.54 3.33 8.12
N GLU A 205 15.29 3.43 8.59
CA GLU A 205 14.63 2.40 9.40
C GLU A 205 13.98 1.29 8.55
N VAL A 206 13.85 1.50 7.23
CA VAL A 206 13.20 0.56 6.31
C VAL A 206 13.87 -0.81 6.28
N PRO A 207 15.21 -0.95 6.17
CA PRO A 207 15.83 -2.27 6.09
C PRO A 207 15.59 -3.10 7.36
N SER A 208 15.69 -2.49 8.55
CA SER A 208 15.43 -3.17 9.81
C SER A 208 13.98 -3.61 9.94
N GLY A 209 13.03 -2.74 9.60
CA GLY A 209 11.61 -3.09 9.62
C GLY A 209 11.29 -4.21 8.63
N ALA A 210 11.81 -4.11 7.41
CA ALA A 210 11.56 -5.11 6.35
C ALA A 210 12.18 -6.47 6.69
N LEU A 211 13.36 -6.47 7.31
CA LEU A 211 14.01 -7.69 7.77
C LEU A 211 13.25 -8.36 8.92
N HIS A 212 12.79 -7.58 9.90
CA HIS A 212 11.97 -8.12 11.00
C HIS A 212 10.71 -8.81 10.46
N MET A 213 10.05 -8.17 9.50
CA MET A 213 8.89 -8.72 8.80
C MET A 213 9.18 -9.98 8.00
N ALA A 214 10.32 -10.00 7.32
CA ALA A 214 10.76 -11.16 6.55
C ALA A 214 11.09 -12.34 7.46
N LEU A 215 11.72 -12.10 8.61
CA LEU A 215 12.04 -13.13 9.59
C LEU A 215 10.78 -13.75 10.20
N ILE A 216 9.81 -12.93 10.61
CA ILE A 216 8.53 -13.43 11.13
C ILE A 216 7.89 -14.34 10.09
N SER A 217 7.69 -13.85 8.86
CA SER A 217 7.04 -14.61 7.80
C SER A 217 7.81 -15.89 7.45
N ALA A 218 9.13 -15.82 7.31
CA ALA A 218 9.98 -16.97 6.94
C ALA A 218 10.02 -18.05 8.03
N CYS A 219 10.00 -17.67 9.30
CA CYS A 219 10.02 -18.62 10.42
C CYS A 219 8.66 -19.28 10.66
N THR A 220 7.55 -18.56 10.49
CA THR A 220 6.20 -19.10 10.79
C THR A 220 5.54 -19.78 9.60
N ALA A 221 5.88 -19.42 8.37
CA ALA A 221 5.25 -19.98 7.17
C ALA A 221 5.38 -21.50 7.00
N PRO A 222 6.52 -22.17 7.32
CA PRO A 222 6.62 -23.62 7.22
C PRO A 222 5.59 -24.35 8.10
N PHE A 223 5.38 -23.84 9.32
CA PHE A 223 4.39 -24.39 10.25
C PHE A 223 2.96 -24.12 9.78
N ALA A 224 2.71 -22.93 9.25
CA ALA A 224 1.42 -22.58 8.65
C ALA A 224 1.12 -23.42 7.39
N TYR A 225 2.14 -23.79 6.61
CA TYR A 225 1.96 -24.59 5.40
C TYR A 225 1.61 -26.05 5.69
N MET A 226 2.16 -26.63 6.76
CA MET A 226 2.02 -28.05 7.10
C MET A 226 0.58 -28.58 7.08
N PRO A 227 -0.43 -27.94 7.72
CA PRO A 227 -1.81 -28.44 7.70
C PRO A 227 -2.48 -28.32 6.32
N PHE A 228 -2.14 -27.30 5.53
CA PHE A 228 -2.76 -27.07 4.21
C PHE A 228 -2.04 -27.77 3.06
N ARG A 229 -0.82 -28.27 3.30
CA ARG A 229 0.07 -28.88 2.31
C ARG A 229 -0.62 -29.93 1.44
N GLY A 230 -1.30 -30.90 2.06
CA GLY A 230 -1.98 -31.99 1.35
C GLY A 230 -3.11 -31.49 0.45
N VAL A 231 -3.88 -30.52 0.96
CA VAL A 231 -5.00 -29.90 0.23
C VAL A 231 -4.49 -29.11 -0.97
N ILE A 232 -3.50 -28.25 -0.76
CA ILE A 232 -2.87 -27.45 -1.82
C ILE A 232 -2.29 -28.37 -2.90
N TRP A 233 -1.56 -29.42 -2.50
CA TRP A 233 -0.99 -30.39 -3.43
C TRP A 233 -2.05 -31.10 -4.26
N HIS A 234 -3.10 -31.61 -3.61
CA HIS A 234 -4.17 -32.35 -4.29
C HIS A 234 -4.88 -31.49 -5.33
N TYR A 235 -5.38 -30.31 -4.94
CA TYR A 235 -6.10 -29.43 -5.86
C TYR A 235 -5.20 -28.97 -7.01
N THR A 236 -3.95 -28.56 -6.71
CA THR A 236 -3.05 -28.10 -7.77
C THR A 236 -2.68 -29.24 -8.72
N LEU A 237 -2.52 -30.46 -8.24
CA LEU A 237 -2.24 -31.62 -9.08
C LEU A 237 -3.43 -31.98 -9.98
N VAL A 238 -4.66 -31.90 -9.47
CA VAL A 238 -5.88 -32.12 -10.27
C VAL A 238 -5.99 -31.06 -11.37
N THR A 239 -5.83 -29.78 -11.02
CA THR A 239 -5.85 -28.69 -11.99
C THR A 239 -4.72 -28.85 -13.01
N ALA A 240 -3.49 -29.12 -12.57
CA ALA A 240 -2.35 -29.25 -13.45
C ALA A 240 -2.47 -30.46 -14.39
N LYS A 241 -3.10 -31.56 -13.98
CA LYS A 241 -3.40 -32.71 -14.84
C LYS A 241 -4.39 -32.40 -15.96
N ALA A 242 -5.24 -31.37 -15.80
CA ALA A 242 -6.16 -30.95 -16.85
C ALA A 242 -5.42 -30.22 -18.00
N PHE A 243 -4.31 -29.55 -17.70
CA PHE A 243 -3.53 -28.76 -18.67
C PHE A 243 -2.25 -29.46 -19.15
N TYR A 244 -1.70 -30.38 -18.35
CA TYR A 244 -0.40 -30.99 -18.60
C TYR A 244 -0.42 -32.51 -18.44
N TRP A 245 0.36 -33.19 -19.26
CA TRP A 245 0.56 -34.64 -19.18
C TRP A 245 1.54 -35.02 -18.05
N LEU A 246 1.04 -35.04 -16.82
CA LEU A 246 1.85 -35.29 -15.61
C LEU A 246 1.98 -36.78 -15.25
N ASN A 247 2.96 -37.08 -14.40
CA ASN A 247 3.08 -38.40 -13.79
C ASN A 247 1.80 -38.78 -13.01
N ARG A 248 1.42 -40.07 -13.10
CA ARG A 248 0.22 -40.62 -12.45
C ARG A 248 0.34 -40.64 -10.92
N SER A 249 1.57 -40.77 -10.40
CA SER A 249 1.84 -40.80 -8.95
C SER A 249 1.36 -39.53 -8.25
N SER A 250 0.51 -39.71 -7.23
CA SER A 250 0.00 -38.66 -6.35
C SER A 250 0.80 -38.52 -5.05
N THR A 251 1.92 -39.24 -4.94
CA THR A 251 2.76 -39.23 -3.72
C THR A 251 3.24 -37.82 -3.40
N LEU A 252 3.10 -37.45 -2.13
CA LEU A 252 3.56 -36.15 -1.64
C LEU A 252 5.09 -36.15 -1.61
N PRO A 253 5.77 -35.13 -2.18
CA PRO A 253 7.23 -35.06 -2.16
C PRO A 253 7.80 -34.86 -0.75
N SER A 254 9.13 -34.88 -0.62
CA SER A 254 9.79 -34.44 0.62
C SER A 254 9.49 -32.96 0.89
N PHE A 255 9.48 -32.57 2.18
CA PHE A 255 9.21 -31.20 2.58
C PHE A 255 10.14 -30.21 1.85
N PRO A 256 9.60 -29.16 1.20
CA PRO A 256 10.36 -28.34 0.25
C PRO A 256 11.28 -27.33 0.94
N VAL A 257 11.10 -27.09 2.24
CA VAL A 257 11.84 -26.07 3.00
C VAL A 257 13.19 -26.63 3.47
N GLY A 258 14.22 -26.42 2.66
CA GLY A 258 15.62 -26.51 3.08
C GLY A 258 16.24 -25.11 3.24
N ALA A 259 17.52 -25.04 3.63
CA ALA A 259 18.24 -23.77 3.84
C ALA A 259 18.16 -22.82 2.62
N GLY A 260 18.32 -23.33 1.40
CA GLY A 260 18.20 -22.52 0.19
C GLY A 260 16.80 -21.96 -0.05
N MET A 261 15.75 -22.72 0.27
CA MET A 261 14.37 -22.22 0.15
C MET A 261 14.05 -21.22 1.25
N PHE A 262 14.56 -21.42 2.46
CA PHE A 262 14.42 -20.44 3.55
C PHE A 262 15.03 -19.08 3.17
N ILE A 263 16.26 -19.07 2.64
CA ILE A 263 16.93 -17.84 2.18
C ILE A 263 16.12 -17.17 1.05
N ARG A 264 15.60 -17.95 0.10
CA ARG A 264 14.77 -17.41 -0.99
C ARG A 264 13.46 -16.83 -0.50
N SER A 265 12.78 -17.49 0.45
CA SER A 265 11.57 -16.97 1.09
C SER A 265 11.86 -15.69 1.88
N LEU A 266 12.96 -15.67 2.64
CA LEU A 266 13.39 -14.48 3.37
C LEU A 266 13.66 -13.31 2.41
N TRP A 267 14.36 -13.57 1.30
CA TRP A 267 14.60 -12.56 0.27
C TRP A 267 13.32 -12.04 -0.38
N LEU A 268 12.39 -12.93 -0.74
CA LEU A 268 11.10 -12.55 -1.31
C LEU A 268 10.31 -11.65 -0.34
N SER A 269 10.17 -12.06 0.92
CA SER A 269 9.43 -11.28 1.91
C SER A 269 10.14 -9.98 2.26
N PHE A 270 11.47 -9.95 2.22
CA PHE A 270 12.24 -8.73 2.43
C PHE A 270 11.95 -7.70 1.34
N LEU A 271 11.98 -8.09 0.06
CA LEU A 271 11.65 -7.19 -1.05
C LEU A 271 10.22 -6.66 -0.94
N ILE A 272 9.24 -7.54 -0.72
CA ILE A 272 7.84 -7.13 -0.50
C ILE A 272 7.73 -6.12 0.66
N GLY A 273 8.44 -6.38 1.77
CA GLY A 273 8.47 -5.52 2.93
C GLY A 273 9.05 -4.13 2.65
N VAL A 274 10.16 -4.06 1.91
CA VAL A 274 10.80 -2.80 1.50
C VAL A 274 9.84 -1.98 0.63
N MET A 275 9.25 -2.58 -0.39
CA MET A 275 8.31 -1.93 -1.31
C MET A 275 7.17 -1.23 -0.58
N TRP A 276 6.54 -1.95 0.35
CA TRP A 276 5.38 -1.46 1.07
C TRP A 276 5.77 -0.46 2.14
N GLN A 277 6.90 -0.63 2.83
CA GLN A 277 7.35 0.36 3.82
C GLN A 277 7.70 1.70 3.18
N ILE A 278 8.42 1.70 2.06
CA ILE A 278 8.74 2.95 1.35
C ILE A 278 7.46 3.63 0.89
N SER A 279 6.50 2.88 0.35
CA SER A 279 5.20 3.42 -0.09
C SER A 279 4.39 4.00 1.08
N ASN A 280 4.37 3.32 2.23
CA ASN A 280 3.72 3.80 3.44
C ASN A 280 4.39 5.08 3.97
N ILE A 281 5.71 5.10 4.05
CA ILE A 281 6.48 6.28 4.49
C ILE A 281 6.26 7.46 3.54
N ALA A 282 6.27 7.22 2.23
CA ALA A 282 5.99 8.26 1.24
C ALA A 282 4.59 8.86 1.46
N PHE A 283 3.58 8.01 1.62
CA PHE A 283 2.22 8.47 1.90
C PHE A 283 2.16 9.32 3.19
N ASP A 284 2.74 8.86 4.29
CA ASP A 284 2.79 9.62 5.55
C ASP A 284 3.44 10.99 5.34
N VAL A 285 4.66 11.00 4.79
CA VAL A 285 5.46 12.22 4.63
C VAL A 285 4.80 13.24 3.70
N TYR A 286 4.04 12.80 2.70
CA TYR A 286 3.31 13.71 1.82
C TYR A 286 1.97 14.17 2.40
N PHE A 287 1.26 13.33 3.14
CA PHE A 287 -0.03 13.68 3.71
C PHE A 287 0.07 14.48 5.01
N THR A 288 1.12 14.32 5.81
CA THR A 288 1.34 15.10 7.05
C THR A 288 1.98 16.48 6.82
N GLN A 289 2.14 16.91 5.56
CA GLN A 289 2.69 18.24 5.27
C GLN A 289 1.72 19.33 5.68
N LYS A 290 2.25 20.46 6.17
CA LYS A 290 1.43 21.66 6.41
C LYS A 290 0.61 21.99 5.16
N PRO A 291 -0.69 22.26 5.28
CA PRO A 291 -1.57 22.59 4.15
C PRO A 291 -1.31 24.03 3.71
N LEU A 292 -0.10 24.27 3.22
CA LEU A 292 0.29 25.51 2.60
C LEU A 292 0.15 25.35 1.09
N SER A 293 -0.35 26.39 0.44
CA SER A 293 -0.25 26.52 -1.00
C SER A 293 1.22 26.61 -1.42
N ALA A 294 1.50 26.42 -2.71
CA ALA A 294 2.86 26.51 -3.26
C ALA A 294 3.54 27.86 -2.93
N ASP A 295 2.73 28.90 -2.71
CA ASP A 295 3.14 30.28 -2.42
C ASP A 295 3.33 30.56 -0.91
N GLY A 296 3.28 29.52 -0.06
CA GLY A 296 3.43 29.65 1.40
C GLY A 296 2.18 30.19 2.14
N LYS A 297 1.13 30.56 1.40
CA LYS A 297 -0.15 31.03 1.93
C LYS A 297 -1.05 29.89 2.43
N THR A 298 -1.91 30.18 3.40
CA THR A 298 -2.92 29.21 3.87
C THR A 298 -3.95 28.92 2.77
N ILE A 299 -4.63 27.77 2.84
CA ILE A 299 -5.63 27.38 1.81
C ILE A 299 -6.76 28.43 1.70
N SER A 300 -7.16 29.04 2.82
CA SER A 300 -8.16 30.09 2.89
C SER A 300 -7.72 31.39 2.19
N GLU A 301 -6.45 31.77 2.28
CA GLU A 301 -5.92 33.00 1.66
C GLU A 301 -5.92 32.99 0.14
N LYS A 302 -6.08 31.82 -0.49
CA LYS A 302 -6.24 31.71 -1.95
C LYS A 302 -7.66 32.05 -2.41
N SER A 303 -8.63 32.06 -1.49
CA SER A 303 -10.02 32.36 -1.79
C SER A 303 -10.25 33.88 -1.90
N PRO A 304 -11.12 34.35 -2.81
CA PRO A 304 -11.63 35.72 -2.80
C PRO A 304 -12.30 36.13 -1.47
N ASP A 305 -12.83 35.16 -0.71
CA ASP A 305 -13.34 35.34 0.65
C ASP A 305 -12.65 34.36 1.63
N PRO A 306 -11.48 34.73 2.19
CA PRO A 306 -10.70 33.85 3.05
C PRO A 306 -11.44 33.40 4.31
N ASN A 307 -12.19 34.31 4.92
CA ASN A 307 -12.92 34.03 6.17
C ASN A 307 -14.13 33.14 5.92
N GLY A 308 -14.90 33.41 4.85
CA GLY A 308 -16.02 32.55 4.45
C GLY A 308 -15.57 31.13 4.12
N THR A 309 -14.46 30.99 3.38
CA THR A 309 -13.89 29.69 3.05
C THR A 309 -13.36 28.97 4.29
N LEU A 310 -12.72 29.66 5.25
CA LEU A 310 -12.29 29.07 6.52
C LEU A 310 -13.47 28.51 7.33
N VAL A 311 -14.56 29.26 7.45
CA VAL A 311 -15.78 28.80 8.15
C VAL A 311 -16.36 27.56 7.48
N THR A 312 -16.37 27.50 6.14
CA THR A 312 -16.82 26.28 5.44
C THR A 312 -15.93 25.08 5.74
N GLY A 313 -14.61 25.29 5.89
CA GLY A 313 -13.65 24.25 6.28
C GLY A 313 -13.85 23.79 7.73
N LEU A 314 -14.06 24.72 8.67
CA LEU A 314 -14.33 24.40 10.07
C LEU A 314 -15.66 23.65 10.24
N LYS A 315 -16.70 24.01 9.47
CA LYS A 315 -17.97 23.26 9.43
C LYS A 315 -17.80 21.87 8.84
N ALA A 316 -16.87 21.70 7.89
CA ALA A 316 -16.54 20.41 7.27
C ALA A 316 -15.45 19.63 8.03
N SER A 317 -15.10 20.03 9.25
CA SER A 317 -14.03 19.43 10.07
C SER A 317 -14.30 18.00 10.54
N GLN A 318 -15.44 17.39 10.22
CA GLN A 318 -15.67 15.97 10.46
C GLN A 318 -15.09 15.08 9.36
N ALA A 319 -14.79 15.64 8.18
CA ALA A 319 -14.14 14.88 7.12
C ALA A 319 -12.66 14.68 7.46
N PRO A 320 -12.12 13.43 7.40
CA PRO A 320 -10.77 13.12 7.85
C PRO A 320 -9.69 13.92 7.11
N LEU A 321 -9.88 14.18 5.81
CA LEU A 321 -8.96 14.99 5.00
C LEU A 321 -8.95 16.47 5.40
N THR A 322 -10.10 17.00 5.81
CA THR A 322 -10.21 18.37 6.35
C THR A 322 -9.57 18.44 7.73
N GLN A 323 -9.75 17.41 8.58
CA GLN A 323 -9.12 17.32 9.90
C GLN A 323 -7.60 17.36 9.83
N VAL A 324 -6.99 16.60 8.90
CA VAL A 324 -5.53 16.60 8.72
C VAL A 324 -5.02 18.02 8.48
N CYS A 325 -5.73 18.80 7.68
CA CYS A 325 -5.32 20.15 7.32
C CYS A 325 -5.61 21.17 8.43
N SER A 326 -6.79 21.10 9.05
CA SER A 326 -7.15 21.95 10.20
C SER A 326 -6.22 21.72 11.39
N CYS A 327 -5.81 20.48 11.62
CA CYS A 327 -4.93 20.15 12.72
C CYS A 327 -3.46 20.48 12.42
N ALA A 328 -3.01 20.27 11.18
CA ALA A 328 -1.67 20.67 10.76
C ALA A 328 -1.44 22.20 10.75
N THR A 329 -2.52 22.99 10.83
CA THR A 329 -2.48 24.46 10.96
C THR A 329 -2.65 24.95 12.40
N GLY A 330 -2.86 24.05 13.37
CA GLY A 330 -3.10 24.42 14.76
C GLY A 330 -4.45 25.09 15.00
N LEU A 331 -5.40 24.99 14.07
CA LEU A 331 -6.73 25.58 14.19
C LEU A 331 -7.67 24.79 15.11
N VAL A 332 -7.31 23.56 15.47
CA VAL A 332 -8.07 22.69 16.36
C VAL A 332 -7.13 22.14 17.42
N ASN A 333 -7.32 22.54 18.68
CA ASN A 333 -6.55 22.06 19.84
C ASN A 333 -6.86 20.61 20.24
N ALA A 334 -7.71 19.92 19.47
CA ALA A 334 -8.15 18.55 19.70
C ALA A 334 -7.65 17.61 18.59
N CYS A 335 -6.33 17.62 18.37
CA CYS A 335 -5.58 16.42 18.02
C CYS A 335 -4.29 16.43 18.87
#